data_AF-J7RY67-F1
#
_entry.id   AF-J7RY67-F1
#
_cell.length_a   1.000
_cell.length_b   1.000
_cell.length_c   1.000
_cell.angle_alpha   90.00
_cell.angle_beta   90.00
_cell.angle_gamma   90.00
#
_symmetry.space_group_name_H-M   'P 1'
#
loop_
_entity.id
_entity.type
_entity.pdbx_description
1 polymer ?
#
loop_
_entity_poly.entity_id
_entity_poly.type
_entity_poly.pdbx_seq_one_letter_code
_entity_poly.pdbx_strand_id
1 'polypeptide(L)'
;MPGDTLFVTCGATVPFPQLVQSVLAAEFLRGMHALGIHSVIIQFGRQWGGQFDKAVTTSPRMSATNPVYTAEQLGCDEIHCYTALNGAVHVTGIPFSICVEDLIGGHTGVPVTAIISHAGTGSILDALRCQPSENTPRPALVAVVNGAPMDNHQLQIANKFAQMGLLHACEHPTPETLLQSLQAALSNTDNTKGKGSFDQGIARFENFLVQISQ
;
A
#
# COMPACT_ATOMS: atom_id res chain seq x y z
N MET A 1 -7.64 -20.48 -2.34
CA MET A 1 -6.23 -20.03 -2.35
C MET A 1 -6.22 -18.62 -1.82
N PRO A 2 -5.18 -18.15 -1.10
CA PRO A 2 -5.12 -16.75 -0.70
C PRO A 2 -5.12 -15.93 -1.99
N GLY A 3 -6.17 -15.11 -2.17
CA GLY A 3 -6.31 -14.27 -3.35
C GLY A 3 -5.28 -13.14 -3.35
N ASP A 4 -5.31 -12.35 -4.41
CA ASP A 4 -4.44 -11.18 -4.55
C ASP A 4 -4.57 -10.25 -3.33
N THR A 5 -3.43 -9.75 -2.87
CA THR A 5 -3.32 -8.96 -1.65
C THR A 5 -2.93 -7.52 -1.94
N LEU A 6 -3.72 -6.58 -1.41
CA LEU A 6 -3.41 -5.17 -1.40
C LEU A 6 -2.67 -4.82 -0.11
N PHE A 7 -1.48 -4.24 -0.21
CA PHE A 7 -0.73 -3.74 0.94
C PHE A 7 -0.87 -2.23 1.05
N VAL A 8 -1.28 -1.72 2.20
CA VAL A 8 -1.49 -0.29 2.45
C VAL A 8 -0.57 0.16 3.57
N THR A 9 0.26 1.18 3.35
CA THR A 9 1.18 1.71 4.36
C THR A 9 0.98 3.22 4.57
N CYS A 10 0.60 3.58 5.80
CA CYS A 10 0.33 4.96 6.20
C CYS A 10 1.54 5.66 6.84
N GLY A 11 2.72 5.02 6.87
CA GLY A 11 3.94 5.62 7.43
C GLY A 11 4.00 5.69 8.94
N ALA A 12 5.18 6.07 9.44
CA ALA A 12 5.47 6.10 10.87
C ALA A 12 5.04 7.39 11.57
N THR A 13 4.91 8.51 10.84
CA THR A 13 4.96 9.86 11.44
C THR A 13 3.66 10.66 11.41
N VAL A 14 2.73 10.40 10.48
CA VAL A 14 1.44 11.10 10.42
C VAL A 14 0.31 10.10 10.39
N PRO A 15 -0.57 10.06 11.41
CA PRO A 15 -1.76 9.24 11.34
C PRO A 15 -2.61 9.75 10.18
N PHE A 16 -2.97 8.85 9.26
CA PHE A 16 -3.82 9.19 8.12
C PHE A 16 -5.17 8.46 8.21
N PRO A 17 -6.03 8.81 9.19
CA PRO A 17 -7.35 8.19 9.36
C PRO A 17 -8.20 8.25 8.10
N GLN A 18 -8.05 9.31 7.28
CA GLN A 18 -8.79 9.46 6.04
C GLN A 18 -8.49 8.33 5.04
N LEU A 19 -7.22 7.96 4.84
CA LEU A 19 -6.89 6.84 3.96
C LEU A 19 -7.39 5.51 4.51
N VAL A 20 -7.23 5.27 5.81
CA VAL A 20 -7.73 4.03 6.42
C VAL A 20 -9.26 3.97 6.28
N GLN A 21 -9.98 5.05 6.57
CA GLN A 21 -11.43 5.11 6.38
C GLN A 21 -11.84 4.89 4.93
N SER A 22 -11.12 5.48 3.98
CA SER A 22 -11.41 5.30 2.55
C SER A 22 -11.11 3.89 2.05
N VAL A 23 -10.05 3.23 2.56
CA VAL A 23 -9.73 1.83 2.26
C VAL A 23 -10.74 0.88 2.92
N LEU A 24 -11.24 1.21 4.11
CA LEU A 24 -12.27 0.45 4.81
C LEU A 24 -13.69 0.73 4.27
N ALA A 25 -13.86 1.72 3.39
CA ALA A 25 -15.15 2.05 2.82
C ALA A 25 -15.71 0.88 2.01
N ALA A 26 -17.01 0.61 2.17
CA ALA A 26 -17.66 -0.53 1.52
C ALA A 26 -17.60 -0.45 -0.02
N GLU A 27 -17.53 0.75 -0.59
CA GLU A 27 -17.37 0.98 -2.03
C GLU A 27 -15.99 0.54 -2.50
N PHE A 28 -14.93 0.93 -1.78
CA PHE A 28 -13.58 0.53 -2.08
C PHE A 28 -13.40 -0.98 -1.96
N LEU A 29 -13.86 -1.59 -0.84
CA LEU A 29 -13.77 -3.03 -0.63
C LEU A 29 -14.52 -3.84 -1.70
N ARG A 30 -15.68 -3.34 -2.17
CA ARG A 30 -16.42 -3.96 -3.29
C ARG A 30 -15.65 -3.83 -4.59
N GLY A 31 -15.08 -2.65 -4.87
CA GLY A 31 -14.26 -2.42 -6.05
C GLY A 31 -13.02 -3.33 -6.07
N MET A 32 -12.33 -3.43 -4.94
CA MET A 32 -11.18 -4.31 -4.73
C MET A 32 -11.54 -5.78 -4.98
N HIS A 33 -12.66 -6.26 -4.42
CA HIS A 33 -13.17 -7.60 -4.67
C HIS A 33 -13.48 -7.84 -6.16
N ALA A 34 -14.05 -6.85 -6.85
CA ALA A 34 -14.33 -6.94 -8.29
C ALA A 34 -13.05 -7.01 -9.15
N LEU A 35 -11.92 -6.52 -8.63
CA LEU A 35 -10.61 -6.61 -9.26
C LEU A 35 -9.87 -7.93 -8.94
N GLY A 36 -10.47 -8.85 -8.18
CA GLY A 36 -9.86 -10.12 -7.78
C GLY A 36 -8.98 -10.04 -6.53
N ILE A 37 -8.94 -8.87 -5.87
CA ILE A 37 -8.20 -8.68 -4.63
C ILE A 37 -9.13 -8.99 -3.46
N HIS A 38 -8.78 -10.02 -2.69
CA HIS A 38 -9.61 -10.55 -1.60
C HIS A 38 -9.01 -10.29 -0.22
N SER A 39 -7.76 -9.84 -0.17
CA SER A 39 -7.04 -9.54 1.07
C SER A 39 -6.51 -8.12 1.03
N VAL A 40 -6.65 -7.38 2.12
CA VAL A 40 -5.98 -6.09 2.31
C VAL A 40 -5.23 -6.11 3.63
N ILE A 41 -3.96 -5.71 3.58
CA ILE A 41 -3.07 -5.57 4.73
C ILE A 41 -2.84 -4.08 4.94
N ILE A 42 -3.17 -3.56 6.11
CA ILE A 42 -3.03 -2.14 6.45
C ILE A 42 -1.96 -2.03 7.54
N GLN A 43 -0.81 -1.49 7.17
CA GLN A 43 0.26 -1.12 8.09
C GLN A 43 0.01 0.28 8.67
N PHE A 44 -0.02 0.34 10.00
CA PHE A 44 -0.13 1.58 10.76
C PHE A 44 1.00 1.73 11.79
N GLY A 45 1.23 2.96 12.25
CA GLY A 45 2.24 3.25 13.28
C GLY A 45 1.94 2.53 14.60
N ARG A 46 2.98 2.22 15.39
CA ARG A 46 2.91 1.40 16.62
C ARG A 46 1.88 1.86 17.67
N GLN A 47 1.39 3.10 17.60
CA GLN A 47 0.42 3.65 18.56
C GLN A 47 -1.02 3.75 18.01
N TRP A 48 -1.30 3.17 16.84
CA TRP A 48 -2.58 3.35 16.15
C TRP A 48 -3.52 2.13 16.20
N GLY A 49 -3.10 0.99 16.77
CA GLY A 49 -3.90 -0.24 16.83
C GLY A 49 -5.30 -0.03 17.44
N GLY A 50 -5.38 0.68 18.57
CA GLY A 50 -6.68 0.98 19.20
C GLY A 50 -7.59 1.92 18.39
N GLN A 51 -7.04 2.74 17.49
CA GLN A 51 -7.85 3.56 16.57
C GLN A 51 -8.29 2.74 15.35
N PHE A 52 -7.45 1.81 14.88
CA PHE A 52 -7.79 0.86 13.83
C PHE A 52 -8.98 -0.01 14.26
N ASP A 53 -8.92 -0.61 15.44
CA ASP A 53 -10.02 -1.45 15.96
C ASP A 53 -11.33 -0.66 16.05
N LYS A 54 -11.27 0.60 16.49
CA LYS A 54 -12.43 1.50 16.50
C LYS A 54 -12.94 1.80 15.10
N ALA A 55 -12.05 2.11 14.15
CA ALA A 55 -12.43 2.41 12.76
C ALA A 55 -13.10 1.21 12.08
N VAL A 56 -12.58 0.01 12.33
CA VAL A 56 -13.14 -1.25 11.83
C VAL A 56 -14.48 -1.57 12.49
N THR A 57 -14.58 -1.44 13.82
CA THR A 57 -15.83 -1.69 14.56
C THR A 57 -16.93 -0.69 14.20
N THR A 58 -16.56 0.55 13.85
CA THR A 58 -17.51 1.58 13.41
C THR A 58 -18.07 1.27 12.01
N SER A 59 -17.34 0.49 11.21
CA SER A 59 -17.76 0.14 9.85
C SER A 59 -18.83 -0.95 9.90
N PRO A 60 -20.06 -0.69 9.42
CA PRO A 60 -21.11 -1.70 9.42
C PRO A 60 -20.69 -2.85 8.49
N ARG A 61 -20.83 -4.10 8.97
CA ARG A 61 -20.50 -5.36 8.27
C ARG A 61 -19.02 -5.80 8.32
N MET A 62 -18.28 -5.38 9.34
CA MET A 62 -17.00 -6.01 9.69
C MET A 62 -17.15 -6.95 10.89
N SER A 63 -16.46 -8.08 10.86
CA SER A 63 -16.44 -9.06 11.96
C SER A 63 -15.03 -9.58 12.16
N ALA A 64 -14.64 -9.84 13.41
CA ALA A 64 -13.37 -10.46 13.71
C ALA A 64 -13.32 -11.85 13.04
N THR A 65 -12.18 -12.18 12.43
CA THR A 65 -11.97 -13.45 11.73
C THR A 65 -10.61 -14.02 12.09
N ASN A 66 -10.42 -15.31 11.81
CA ASN A 66 -9.10 -15.92 11.90
C ASN A 66 -8.13 -15.25 10.92
N PRO A 67 -6.85 -15.12 11.31
CA PRO A 67 -5.83 -14.54 10.46
C PRO A 67 -5.64 -15.34 9.17
N VAL A 68 -5.60 -14.64 8.04
CA VAL A 68 -5.27 -15.24 6.73
C VAL A 68 -3.77 -15.52 6.63
N TYR A 69 -2.94 -14.66 7.24
CA TYR A 69 -1.49 -14.74 7.26
C TYR A 69 -1.00 -14.73 8.70
N THR A 70 0.09 -15.44 8.98
CA THR A 70 0.68 -15.45 10.33
C THR A 70 1.45 -14.16 10.59
N ALA A 71 1.61 -13.83 11.88
CA ALA A 71 2.40 -12.66 12.30
C ALA A 71 3.87 -12.77 11.83
N GLU A 72 4.40 -13.98 11.77
CA GLU A 72 5.73 -14.31 11.21
C GLU A 72 5.83 -13.97 9.72
N GLN A 73 4.81 -14.33 8.92
CA GLN A 73 4.77 -13.98 7.49
C GLN A 73 4.69 -12.47 7.26
N LEU A 74 4.09 -11.74 8.19
CA LEU A 74 3.97 -10.28 8.12
C LEU A 74 5.14 -9.55 8.80
N GLY A 75 6.05 -10.29 9.45
CA GLY A 75 7.21 -9.73 10.16
C GLY A 75 6.83 -8.81 11.32
N CYS A 76 5.72 -9.10 12.00
CA CYS A 76 5.19 -8.27 13.08
C CYS A 76 4.83 -9.11 14.31
N ASP A 77 4.73 -8.47 15.48
CA ASP A 77 4.41 -9.15 16.74
C ASP A 77 2.89 -9.35 16.94
N GLU A 78 2.07 -8.47 16.37
CA GLU A 78 0.62 -8.44 16.59
C GLU A 78 -0.13 -8.22 15.27
N ILE A 79 -1.26 -8.91 15.08
CA ILE A 79 -2.09 -8.82 13.88
C ILE A 79 -3.56 -8.64 14.26
N HIS A 80 -4.23 -7.70 13.61
CA HIS A 80 -5.64 -7.39 13.81
C HIS A 80 -6.44 -7.87 12.61
N CYS A 81 -7.18 -8.98 12.74
CA CYS A 81 -7.81 -9.63 11.59
C CYS A 81 -9.33 -9.48 11.60
N TYR A 82 -9.85 -8.96 10.49
CA TYR A 82 -11.26 -8.70 10.28
C TYR A 82 -11.68 -9.19 8.89
N THR A 83 -12.97 -9.45 8.73
CA THR A 83 -13.57 -9.71 7.42
C THR A 83 -14.68 -8.72 7.13
N ALA A 84 -14.81 -8.34 5.87
CA ALA A 84 -15.85 -7.49 5.34
C ALA A 84 -16.66 -8.22 4.26
N LEU A 85 -17.81 -7.66 3.88
CA LEU A 85 -18.68 -8.19 2.82
C LEU A 85 -19.07 -9.66 3.05
N ASN A 86 -19.46 -10.01 4.29
CA ASN A 86 -19.90 -11.36 4.69
C ASN A 86 -18.84 -12.46 4.48
N GLY A 87 -17.54 -12.16 4.65
CA GLY A 87 -16.48 -13.16 4.45
C GLY A 87 -15.76 -13.06 3.11
N ALA A 88 -16.20 -12.18 2.21
CA ALA A 88 -15.63 -12.09 0.86
C ALA A 88 -14.29 -11.35 0.80
N VAL A 89 -14.03 -10.46 1.77
CA VAL A 89 -12.79 -9.69 1.84
C VAL A 89 -12.19 -9.80 3.24
N HIS A 90 -10.89 -10.06 3.30
CA HIS A 90 -10.12 -10.09 4.54
C HIS A 90 -9.35 -8.79 4.72
N VAL A 91 -9.41 -8.22 5.91
CA VAL A 91 -8.73 -6.99 6.31
C VAL A 91 -7.82 -7.31 7.48
N THR A 92 -6.52 -7.15 7.28
CA THR A 92 -5.50 -7.41 8.30
C THR A 92 -4.80 -6.10 8.64
N GLY A 93 -4.90 -5.67 9.88
CA GLY A 93 -4.13 -4.56 10.42
C GLY A 93 -2.83 -5.06 11.04
N ILE A 94 -1.71 -4.43 10.69
CA ILE A 94 -0.41 -4.72 11.31
C ILE A 94 0.26 -3.45 11.82
N PRO A 95 0.97 -3.50 12.97
CA PRO A 95 1.87 -2.44 13.36
C PRO A 95 3.07 -2.39 12.39
N PHE A 96 3.89 -1.35 12.53
CA PHE A 96 5.11 -1.17 11.74
C PHE A 96 5.94 -2.46 11.67
N SER A 97 6.08 -3.03 10.46
CA SER A 97 6.89 -4.21 10.17
C SER A 97 8.29 -3.79 9.72
N ILE A 98 9.28 -4.58 10.10
CA ILE A 98 10.66 -4.43 9.65
C ILE A 98 10.96 -5.25 8.38
N CYS A 99 10.04 -6.11 7.96
CA CYS A 99 10.21 -7.06 6.85
C CYS A 99 9.36 -6.67 5.62
N VAL A 100 9.10 -5.38 5.41
CA VAL A 100 8.26 -4.90 4.30
C VAL A 100 8.85 -5.31 2.94
N GLU A 101 10.18 -5.33 2.82
CA GLU A 101 10.88 -5.78 1.60
C GLU A 101 10.63 -7.27 1.30
N ASP A 102 10.65 -8.12 2.32
CA ASP A 102 10.38 -9.56 2.17
C ASP A 102 8.91 -9.84 1.87
N LEU A 103 8.01 -9.04 2.44
CA LEU A 103 6.57 -9.11 2.21
C LEU A 103 6.24 -8.72 0.77
N ILE A 104 6.79 -7.61 0.29
CA ILE A 104 6.59 -7.14 -1.10
C ILE A 104 7.32 -8.06 -2.09
N GLY A 105 8.51 -8.54 -1.73
CA GLY A 105 9.32 -9.44 -2.56
C GLY A 105 8.74 -10.85 -2.72
N GLY A 106 7.67 -11.19 -2.00
CA GLY A 106 7.03 -12.51 -2.05
C GLY A 106 7.79 -13.61 -1.31
N HIS A 107 8.88 -13.28 -0.59
CA HIS A 107 9.67 -14.25 0.18
C HIS A 107 8.89 -14.82 1.38
N THR A 108 7.85 -14.11 1.82
CA THR A 108 6.93 -14.50 2.90
C THR A 108 5.80 -15.43 2.46
N GLY A 109 5.67 -15.68 1.14
CA GLY A 109 4.55 -16.42 0.55
C GLY A 109 3.25 -15.62 0.47
N VAL A 110 3.28 -14.31 0.72
CA VAL A 110 2.12 -13.42 0.57
C VAL A 110 2.07 -12.89 -0.88
N PRO A 111 1.01 -13.15 -1.65
CA PRO A 111 0.88 -12.67 -3.03
C PRO A 111 0.42 -11.20 -3.05
N VAL A 112 1.36 -10.27 -2.83
CA VAL A 112 1.09 -8.83 -2.90
C VAL A 112 1.06 -8.39 -4.36
N THR A 113 -0.09 -7.91 -4.83
CA THR A 113 -0.26 -7.46 -6.23
C THR A 113 -0.35 -5.95 -6.36
N ALA A 114 -0.67 -5.25 -5.28
CA ALA A 114 -0.75 -3.80 -5.26
C ALA A 114 -0.31 -3.23 -3.92
N ILE A 115 0.26 -2.04 -3.95
CA ILE A 115 0.73 -1.29 -2.80
C ILE A 115 0.14 0.12 -2.85
N ILE A 116 -0.49 0.56 -1.77
CA ILE A 116 -0.90 1.95 -1.55
C ILE A 116 0.00 2.53 -0.45
N SER A 117 0.76 3.57 -0.78
CA SER A 117 1.63 4.27 0.16
C SER A 117 1.20 5.73 0.29
N HIS A 118 1.18 6.27 1.51
CA HIS A 118 0.94 7.69 1.83
C HIS A 118 2.08 8.63 1.36
N ALA A 119 2.59 8.49 0.14
CA ALA A 119 3.71 9.27 -0.39
C ALA A 119 4.97 9.34 0.52
N GLY A 120 5.07 8.43 1.49
CA GLY A 120 6.24 8.29 2.35
C GLY A 120 7.42 7.83 1.51
N THR A 121 8.44 8.68 1.45
CA THR A 121 9.65 8.47 0.66
C THR A 121 10.29 7.09 0.88
N GLY A 122 10.37 6.64 2.13
CA GLY A 122 10.92 5.33 2.49
C GLY A 122 10.09 4.18 1.90
N SER A 123 8.78 4.18 2.12
CA SER A 123 7.91 3.12 1.61
C SER A 123 7.81 3.08 0.08
N ILE A 124 7.91 4.23 -0.60
CA ILE A 124 8.03 4.27 -2.07
C ILE A 124 9.34 3.62 -2.51
N LEU A 125 10.45 3.97 -1.85
CA LEU A 125 11.75 3.38 -2.15
C LEU A 125 11.76 1.88 -1.90
N ASP A 126 11.21 1.41 -0.80
CA ASP A 126 11.15 -0.02 -0.46
C ASP A 126 10.37 -0.77 -1.55
N ALA A 127 9.21 -0.25 -1.96
CA ALA A 127 8.42 -0.83 -3.05
C ALA A 127 9.15 -0.80 -4.41
N LEU A 128 9.93 0.26 -4.69
CA LEU A 128 10.71 0.38 -5.92
C LEU A 128 11.98 -0.48 -5.93
N ARG A 129 12.59 -0.68 -4.75
CA ARG A 129 13.79 -1.50 -4.54
C ARG A 129 13.49 -2.99 -4.66
N CYS A 130 12.25 -3.40 -4.39
CA CYS A 130 11.79 -4.76 -4.69
C CYS A 130 11.93 -5.02 -6.19
N GLN A 131 12.97 -5.76 -6.54
CA GLN A 131 13.22 -6.17 -7.91
C GLN A 131 12.20 -7.24 -8.29
N PRO A 132 11.60 -7.17 -9.50
CA PRO A 132 10.82 -8.28 -10.01
C PRO A 132 11.74 -9.50 -10.15
N SER A 133 11.61 -10.44 -9.23
CA SER A 133 12.21 -11.76 -9.31
C SER A 133 11.46 -12.55 -10.38
N GLU A 134 12.13 -13.51 -11.02
CA GLU A 134 11.65 -14.25 -12.20
C GLU A 134 10.27 -14.92 -11.99
N ASN A 135 9.83 -15.09 -10.74
CA ASN A 135 8.56 -15.69 -10.33
C ASN A 135 7.54 -14.74 -9.68
N THR A 136 7.87 -13.47 -9.42
CA THR A 136 6.97 -12.52 -8.74
C THR A 136 6.82 -11.24 -9.58
N PRO A 137 5.65 -10.99 -10.20
CA PRO A 137 5.41 -9.74 -10.90
C PRO A 137 5.50 -8.55 -9.92
N ARG A 138 5.96 -7.41 -10.41
CA ARG A 138 6.02 -6.19 -9.61
C ARG A 138 4.60 -5.82 -9.17
N PRO A 139 4.36 -5.48 -7.89
CA PRO A 139 3.07 -4.96 -7.48
C PRO A 139 2.83 -3.55 -8.01
N ALA A 140 1.57 -3.25 -8.31
CA ALA A 140 1.14 -1.92 -8.72
C ALA A 140 1.29 -0.91 -7.57
N LEU A 141 2.06 0.15 -7.75
CA LEU A 141 2.30 1.16 -6.71
C LEU A 141 1.41 2.40 -6.90
N VAL A 142 0.63 2.73 -5.88
CA VAL A 142 -0.20 3.93 -5.79
C VAL A 142 0.34 4.81 -4.66
N ALA A 143 0.74 6.03 -4.99
CA ALA A 143 1.19 7.03 -4.02
C ALA A 143 0.06 8.02 -3.72
N VAL A 144 -0.42 8.02 -2.48
CA VAL A 144 -1.44 8.93 -1.99
C VAL A 144 -0.75 10.13 -1.36
N VAL A 145 -0.88 11.28 -1.98
CA VAL A 145 -0.28 12.53 -1.51
C VAL A 145 -1.31 13.30 -0.67
N ASN A 146 -0.88 13.77 0.49
CA ASN A 146 -1.70 14.63 1.32
C ASN A 146 -1.63 16.07 0.78
N GLY A 147 -2.78 16.71 0.57
CA GLY A 147 -2.88 18.10 0.13
C GLY A 147 -2.52 19.14 1.22
N ALA A 148 -1.81 18.73 2.28
CA ALA A 148 -1.41 19.65 3.34
C ALA A 148 -0.25 20.55 2.86
N PRO A 149 -0.28 21.87 3.16
CA PRO A 149 0.61 22.87 2.56
C PRO A 149 2.11 22.75 2.92
N MET A 150 2.52 21.74 3.69
CA MET A 150 3.90 21.52 4.11
C MET A 150 4.63 20.41 3.30
N ASP A 151 3.90 19.62 2.48
CA ASP A 151 4.41 18.41 1.81
C ASP A 151 4.56 18.54 0.27
N ASN A 152 4.82 19.74 -0.25
CA ASN A 152 5.05 19.94 -1.70
C ASN A 152 6.17 19.06 -2.28
N HIS A 153 7.14 18.67 -1.45
CA HIS A 153 8.19 17.74 -1.87
C HIS A 153 7.64 16.35 -2.18
N GLN A 154 6.74 15.79 -1.38
CA GLN A 154 6.15 14.47 -1.63
C GLN A 154 5.35 14.46 -2.93
N LEU A 155 4.60 15.55 -3.20
CA LEU A 155 3.88 15.74 -4.45
C LEU A 155 4.82 15.80 -5.67
N GLN A 156 5.92 16.54 -5.58
CA GLN A 156 6.91 16.59 -6.65
C GLN A 156 7.54 15.22 -6.92
N ILE A 157 7.78 14.44 -5.87
CA ILE A 157 8.34 13.09 -5.97
C ILE A 157 7.33 12.15 -6.63
N ALA A 158 6.10 12.11 -6.14
CA ALA A 158 5.03 11.30 -6.70
C ALA A 158 4.81 11.64 -8.19
N ASN A 159 4.79 12.94 -8.54
CA ASN A 159 4.61 13.38 -9.93
C ASN A 159 5.79 12.98 -10.83
N LYS A 160 7.04 13.06 -10.37
CA LYS A 160 8.20 12.60 -11.15
C LYS A 160 8.11 11.10 -11.44
N PHE A 161 7.77 10.28 -10.45
CA PHE A 161 7.64 8.84 -10.65
C PHE A 161 6.39 8.47 -11.47
N ALA A 162 5.29 9.23 -11.34
CA ALA A 162 4.13 9.08 -12.19
C ALA A 162 4.44 9.37 -13.66
N GLN A 163 5.23 10.41 -13.95
CA GLN A 163 5.72 10.69 -15.30
C GLN A 163 6.63 9.58 -15.86
N MET A 164 7.36 8.89 -14.99
CA MET A 164 8.18 7.74 -15.37
C MET A 164 7.37 6.44 -15.55
N GLY A 165 6.05 6.47 -15.33
CA GLY A 165 5.17 5.29 -15.39
C GLY A 165 5.43 4.27 -14.29
N LEU A 166 6.11 4.69 -13.21
CA LEU A 166 6.55 3.83 -12.11
C LEU A 166 5.52 3.71 -10.98
N LEU A 167 4.69 4.74 -10.81
CA LEU A 167 3.63 4.78 -9.81
C LEU A 167 2.44 5.59 -10.31
N HIS A 168 1.30 5.45 -9.66
CA HIS A 168 0.16 6.34 -9.88
C HIS A 168 -0.03 7.26 -8.68
N ALA A 169 0.02 8.58 -8.90
CA ALA A 169 -0.22 9.56 -7.85
C ALA A 169 -1.71 9.81 -7.69
N CYS A 170 -2.20 9.78 -6.45
CA CYS A 170 -3.60 10.08 -6.11
C CYS A 170 -3.63 11.30 -5.21
N GLU A 171 -4.23 12.38 -5.72
CA GLU A 171 -4.53 13.59 -4.96
C GLU A 171 -5.93 13.41 -4.34
N HIS A 172 -6.01 13.48 -3.01
CA HIS A 172 -7.20 13.18 -2.19
C HIS A 172 -7.58 11.69 -2.08
N PRO A 173 -7.48 11.10 -0.87
CA PRO A 173 -7.84 9.71 -0.62
C PRO A 173 -9.36 9.54 -0.52
N THR A 174 -10.11 9.67 -1.61
CA THR A 174 -11.52 9.24 -1.63
C THR A 174 -11.61 7.78 -2.09
N PRO A 175 -12.61 7.01 -1.65
CA PRO A 175 -12.79 5.62 -2.08
C PRO A 175 -12.82 5.46 -3.61
N GLU A 176 -13.46 6.40 -4.31
CA GLU A 176 -13.57 6.39 -5.76
C GLU A 176 -12.24 6.68 -6.45
N THR A 177 -11.54 7.75 -6.04
CA THR A 177 -10.24 8.11 -6.62
C THR A 177 -9.19 7.03 -6.37
N LEU A 178 -9.16 6.46 -5.15
CA LEU A 178 -8.26 5.36 -4.82
C LEU A 178 -8.52 4.12 -5.70
N LEU A 179 -9.79 3.78 -5.93
CA LEU A 179 -10.15 2.65 -6.78
C LEU A 179 -9.73 2.88 -8.23
N GLN A 180 -9.97 4.08 -8.77
CA GLN A 180 -9.53 4.45 -10.12
C GLN A 180 -8.01 4.40 -10.24
N SER A 181 -7.28 4.94 -9.26
CA SER A 181 -5.82 4.90 -9.22
C SER A 181 -5.29 3.46 -9.14
N LEU A 182 -5.94 2.59 -8.36
CA LEU A 182 -5.60 1.17 -8.28
C LEU A 182 -5.80 0.46 -9.62
N GLN A 183 -6.92 0.69 -10.29
CA GLN A 183 -7.20 0.14 -11.62
C GLN A 183 -6.17 0.59 -12.67
N ALA A 184 -5.84 1.89 -12.67
CA ALA A 184 -4.84 2.46 -13.56
C ALA A 184 -3.44 1.89 -13.29
N ALA A 185 -3.08 1.71 -12.02
CA ALA A 185 -1.78 1.15 -11.63
C ALA A 185 -1.65 -0.33 -12.02
N LEU A 186 -2.70 -1.13 -11.79
CA LEU A 186 -2.73 -2.54 -12.22
C LEU A 186 -2.58 -2.66 -13.74
N SER A 187 -3.28 -1.82 -14.51
CA SER A 187 -3.23 -1.82 -15.98
C SER A 187 -1.86 -1.37 -16.54
N ASN A 188 -1.15 -0.46 -15.87
CA ASN A 188 0.16 0.03 -16.31
C ASN A 188 1.31 -0.96 -16.04
N THR A 189 1.18 -1.78 -14.99
CA THR A 189 2.23 -2.71 -14.57
C THR A 189 2.50 -3.77 -15.64
N ASP A 190 1.49 -4.15 -16.40
CA ASP A 190 1.60 -5.06 -17.56
C ASP A 190 2.48 -4.50 -18.70
N ASN A 191 2.65 -3.17 -18.78
CA ASN A 191 3.39 -2.50 -19.86
C ASN A 191 4.87 -2.22 -19.52
N THR A 192 5.26 -2.23 -18.25
CA THR A 192 6.59 -1.78 -17.81
C THR A 192 7.66 -2.89 -17.81
N LYS A 193 8.05 -3.37 -19.00
CA LYS A 193 9.20 -4.29 -19.21
C LYS A 193 10.57 -3.58 -19.32
N GLY A 194 10.76 -2.44 -18.64
CA GLY A 194 11.90 -1.53 -18.89
C GLY A 194 13.02 -1.52 -17.83
N LYS A 195 13.60 -2.67 -17.43
CA LYS A 195 14.61 -2.80 -16.35
C LYS A 195 15.72 -1.72 -16.33
N GLY A 196 16.20 -1.25 -17.48
CA GLY A 196 17.39 -0.38 -17.57
C GLY A 196 17.20 1.11 -17.23
N SER A 197 15.97 1.65 -17.33
CA SER A 197 15.72 3.07 -17.02
C SER A 197 15.45 3.31 -15.52
N PHE A 198 15.29 2.24 -14.75
CA PHE A 198 14.83 2.26 -13.37
C PHE A 198 15.94 2.45 -12.35
N ASP A 199 17.07 1.74 -12.48
CA ASP A 199 18.21 1.88 -11.56
C ASP A 199 18.80 3.30 -11.60
N GLN A 200 18.83 3.93 -12.78
CA GLN A 200 19.25 5.33 -12.92
C GLN A 200 18.24 6.30 -12.28
N GLY A 201 16.94 5.97 -12.28
CA GLY A 201 15.90 6.76 -11.63
C GLY A 201 16.02 6.73 -10.11
N ILE A 202 16.22 5.54 -9.52
CA ILE A 202 16.38 5.36 -8.07
C ILE A 202 17.68 6.03 -7.59
N ALA A 203 18.81 5.83 -8.29
CA ALA A 203 20.08 6.46 -7.91
C ALA A 203 20.04 8.01 -8.01
N ARG A 204 19.37 8.57 -9.03
CA ARG A 204 19.13 10.02 -9.13
C ARG A 204 18.23 10.52 -8.01
N PHE A 205 17.28 9.69 -7.58
CA PHE A 205 16.34 10.03 -6.53
C PHE A 205 16.98 10.01 -5.13
N GLU A 206 17.80 9.01 -4.80
CA GLU A 206 18.56 9.00 -3.54
C GLU A 206 19.45 10.25 -3.42
N ASN A 207 20.10 10.65 -4.52
CA ASN A 207 20.86 11.90 -4.57
C ASN A 207 19.98 13.16 -4.39
N PHE A 208 18.77 13.16 -4.95
CA PHE A 208 17.82 14.26 -4.80
C PHE A 208 17.29 14.40 -3.37
N LEU A 209 17.05 13.28 -2.67
CA LEU A 209 16.68 13.29 -1.26
C LEU A 209 17.79 13.81 -0.36
N VAL A 210 19.04 13.43 -0.63
CA VAL A 210 20.21 13.97 0.08
C VAL A 210 20.32 15.49 -0.13
N GLN A 211 20.01 15.99 -1.32
CA GLN A 211 20.03 17.43 -1.62
C GLN A 211 18.92 18.24 -0.93
N ILE A 212 17.76 17.65 -0.68
CA ILE A 212 16.65 18.34 0.02
C ILE A 212 16.78 18.21 1.55
N SER A 213 17.55 17.23 2.02
CA SER A 213 17.84 17.00 3.44
C SER A 213 18.95 17.90 4.02
N GLN A 214 19.59 18.77 3.22
CA GLN A 214 20.58 19.76 3.65
C GLN A 214 20.03 21.18 3.58
#